data_AF-A0A060CRN4-F1
#
_entry.id   AF-A0A060CRN4-F1
#
_cell.length_a   1.000
_cell.length_b   1.000
_cell.length_c   1.000
_cell.angle_alpha   90.00
_cell.angle_beta   90.00
_cell.angle_gamma   90.00
#
_symmetry.space_group_name_H-M   'P 1'
#
loop_
_entity.id
_entity.type
_entity.pdbx_description
1 polymer ?
#
loop_
_entity_poly.entity_id
_entity_poly.type
_entity_poly.pdbx_seq_one_letter_code
_entity_poly.pdbx_strand_id
1 'polypeptide(L)'
;DGSVDLSMDVHRTEGFPFLPRFGVRMFVPRSMGRIEYCGLGPRESYVDKRRSSWHGVFHGAPEEFVEPYPRPQENGNHHDCEWMSLSDGDLRMSFVGLGRTFDGQVLPYTQEELAGAGHDCDLERCPWNVACVDYLQSGVGSNSCGPELARRYRLDADDFRFSVGSFPRFCVPEL
;
A
#
# COMPACT_ATOMS: atom_id res chain seq x y z
N ASP A 1 -2.34 -24.42 -9.37
CA ASP A 1 -3.35 -23.35 -9.13
C ASP A 1 -2.93 -22.01 -9.75
N GLY A 2 -1.66 -21.83 -10.13
CA GLY A 2 -1.20 -20.62 -10.83
C GLY A 2 -0.86 -19.48 -9.88
N SER A 3 -0.78 -19.74 -8.57
CA SER A 3 -0.28 -18.80 -7.59
C SER A 3 1.24 -18.67 -7.67
N VAL A 4 1.72 -17.52 -7.25
CA VAL A 4 3.14 -17.20 -7.06
C VAL A 4 3.31 -16.65 -5.65
N ASP A 5 4.06 -17.38 -4.84
CA ASP A 5 4.41 -16.97 -3.48
C ASP A 5 5.81 -16.35 -3.48
N LEU A 6 5.91 -15.16 -2.89
CA LEU A 6 7.17 -14.48 -2.64
C LEU A 6 7.45 -14.49 -1.14
N SER A 7 8.64 -14.92 -0.76
CA SER A 7 9.15 -14.79 0.61
C SER A 7 10.49 -14.08 0.60
N MET A 8 10.65 -13.10 1.47
CA MET A 8 11.86 -12.32 1.65
C MET A 8 12.26 -12.40 3.13
N ASP A 9 13.42 -12.99 3.40
CA ASP A 9 14.09 -12.91 4.69
C ASP A 9 15.05 -11.72 4.63
N VAL A 10 14.82 -10.71 5.47
CA VAL A 10 15.45 -9.40 5.37
C VAL A 10 16.31 -9.14 6.59
N HIS A 11 17.57 -8.77 6.32
CA HIS A 11 18.53 -8.32 7.30
C HIS A 11 18.82 -6.84 7.06
N ARG A 12 18.38 -5.98 7.98
CA ARG A 12 18.70 -4.55 7.92
C ARG A 12 20.12 -4.33 8.43
N THR A 13 20.93 -3.62 7.65
CA THR A 13 22.30 -3.29 8.03
C THR A 13 22.35 -2.52 9.36
N GLU A 14 23.25 -2.93 10.26
CA GLU A 14 23.47 -2.24 11.53
C GLU A 14 23.81 -0.76 11.31
N GLY A 15 23.22 0.12 12.13
CA GLY A 15 23.39 1.56 12.02
C GLY A 15 22.61 2.23 10.88
N PHE A 16 21.92 1.47 10.02
CA PHE A 16 20.99 2.04 9.05
C PHE A 16 19.77 2.62 9.79
N PRO A 17 19.23 3.79 9.38
CA PRO A 17 18.02 4.33 10.02
C PRO A 17 16.83 3.37 9.89
N PHE A 18 15.77 3.61 10.64
CA PHE A 18 14.52 2.89 10.43
C PHE A 18 14.02 3.11 8.99
N LEU A 19 13.39 2.10 8.41
CA LEU A 19 12.92 2.16 7.03
C LEU A 19 11.61 2.97 6.95
N PRO A 20 11.41 3.81 5.93
CA PRO A 20 10.10 4.43 5.71
C PRO A 20 9.02 3.38 5.40
N ARG A 21 9.40 2.35 4.62
CA ARG A 21 8.58 1.18 4.30
C ARG A 21 9.45 0.05 3.75
N PHE A 22 8.92 -1.17 3.72
CA PHE A 22 9.52 -2.29 3.02
C PHE A 22 8.43 -3.15 2.38
N GLY A 23 8.57 -3.46 1.09
CA GLY A 23 7.53 -4.15 0.33
C GLY A 23 7.85 -4.33 -1.13
N VAL A 24 6.82 -4.72 -1.89
CA VAL A 24 6.87 -4.84 -3.35
C VAL A 24 6.02 -3.74 -3.96
N ARG A 25 6.62 -2.99 -4.89
CA ARG A 25 5.94 -2.00 -5.73
C ARG A 25 5.78 -2.57 -7.14
N MET A 26 4.56 -2.50 -7.67
CA MET A 26 4.18 -3.02 -8.98
C MET A 26 3.49 -1.94 -9.79
N PHE A 27 3.77 -1.92 -11.08
CA PHE A 27 3.13 -1.05 -12.05
C PHE A 27 2.14 -1.90 -12.84
N VAL A 28 0.84 -1.75 -12.55
CA VAL A 28 -0.20 -2.52 -13.22
C VAL A 28 -0.90 -1.68 -14.29
N PRO A 29 -1.45 -2.29 -15.35
CA PRO A 29 -2.17 -1.56 -16.39
C PRO A 29 -3.29 -0.69 -15.81
N ARG A 30 -3.50 0.51 -16.37
CA ARG A 30 -4.60 1.41 -15.96
C ARG A 30 -5.98 0.77 -16.01
N SER A 31 -6.18 -0.20 -16.90
CA SER A 31 -7.44 -0.96 -17.01
C SER A 31 -7.79 -1.68 -15.71
N MET A 32 -6.80 -2.11 -14.92
CA MET A 32 -6.99 -2.72 -13.61
C MET A 32 -7.32 -1.66 -12.54
N GLY A 33 -8.42 -0.96 -12.74
CA GLY A 33 -8.87 0.16 -11.93
C GLY A 33 -9.94 -0.18 -10.90
N ARG A 34 -10.40 -1.43 -10.80
CA ARG A 34 -11.34 -1.85 -9.75
C ARG A 34 -10.55 -2.46 -8.60
N ILE A 35 -10.42 -1.71 -7.52
CA ILE A 35 -9.68 -2.12 -6.32
C ILE A 35 -10.67 -2.63 -5.29
N GLU A 36 -10.29 -3.71 -4.62
CA GLU A 36 -11.02 -4.26 -3.48
C GLU A 36 -9.99 -4.79 -2.48
N TYR A 37 -10.14 -4.47 -1.19
CA TYR A 37 -9.24 -4.97 -0.15
C TYR A 37 -10.00 -5.28 1.14
N CYS A 38 -9.45 -6.18 1.95
CA CYS A 38 -9.89 -6.41 3.31
C CYS A 38 -8.80 -6.00 4.29
N GLY A 39 -9.09 -4.98 5.12
CA GLY A 39 -8.12 -4.36 6.03
C GLY A 39 -8.74 -3.16 6.74
N LEU A 40 -7.90 -2.24 7.25
CA LEU A 40 -8.38 -1.01 7.90
C LEU A 40 -8.75 0.08 6.90
N GLY A 41 -10.00 0.52 6.96
CA GLY A 41 -10.54 1.58 6.10
C GLY A 41 -11.71 2.31 6.74
N PRO A 42 -12.49 3.10 5.95
CA PRO A 42 -12.35 3.31 4.50
C PRO A 42 -11.28 4.35 4.13
N ARG A 43 -10.91 5.23 5.07
CA ARG A 43 -9.86 6.24 4.87
C ARG A 43 -8.47 5.61 5.00
N GLU A 44 -7.47 6.35 4.54
CA GLU A 44 -6.07 5.96 4.74
C GLU A 44 -5.76 5.71 6.23
N SER A 45 -4.93 4.71 6.48
CA SER A 45 -4.51 4.31 7.82
C SER A 45 -3.03 3.92 7.85
N TYR A 46 -2.39 4.21 8.97
CA TYR A 46 -0.97 3.94 9.24
C TYR A 46 -0.86 3.35 10.64
N VAL A 47 0.28 2.72 10.95
CA VAL A 47 0.50 2.05 12.25
C VAL A 47 0.24 2.94 13.48
N ASP A 48 0.44 4.27 13.35
CA ASP A 48 0.17 5.27 14.38
C ASP A 48 -1.09 6.14 14.13
N LYS A 49 -1.64 6.12 12.90
CA LYS A 49 -2.83 6.88 12.46
C LYS A 49 -3.90 5.93 11.91
N ARG A 50 -4.62 5.23 12.80
CA ARG A 50 -5.64 4.23 12.41
C ARG A 50 -6.86 4.12 13.31
N ARG A 51 -6.97 4.93 14.38
CA ARG A 51 -8.04 4.81 15.39
C ARG A 51 -9.43 5.20 14.87
N SER A 52 -9.51 5.91 13.74
CA SER A 52 -10.74 6.23 13.04
C SER A 52 -11.18 5.17 12.03
N SER A 53 -10.37 4.12 11.84
CA SER A 53 -10.61 3.06 10.86
C SER A 53 -11.14 1.80 11.52
N TRP A 54 -11.76 0.92 10.74
CA TRP A 54 -12.21 -0.40 11.16
C TRP A 54 -11.89 -1.46 10.11
N HIS A 55 -11.83 -2.73 10.53
CA HIS A 55 -11.68 -3.84 9.60
C HIS A 55 -12.97 -4.06 8.81
N GLY A 56 -12.83 -4.17 7.50
CA GLY A 56 -13.92 -4.43 6.58
C GLY A 56 -13.41 -4.75 5.19
N VAL A 57 -14.35 -4.92 4.25
CA VAL A 57 -14.05 -4.98 2.82
C VAL A 57 -14.42 -3.63 2.22
N PHE A 58 -13.47 -3.02 1.52
CA PHE A 58 -13.63 -1.72 0.89
C PHE A 58 -13.25 -1.83 -0.58
N HIS A 59 -13.86 -1.00 -1.42
CA HIS A 59 -13.64 -1.00 -2.86
C HIS A 59 -13.64 0.42 -3.41
N GLY A 60 -13.00 0.63 -4.56
CA GLY A 60 -12.93 1.92 -5.22
C GLY A 60 -12.01 1.90 -6.44
N ALA A 61 -11.91 3.03 -7.11
CA ALA A 61 -10.87 3.31 -8.10
C ALA A 61 -9.61 3.89 -7.43
N PRO A 62 -8.41 3.75 -8.04
CA PRO A 62 -7.17 4.33 -7.51
C PRO A 62 -7.29 5.81 -7.14
N GLU A 63 -8.04 6.60 -7.93
CA GLU A 63 -8.28 8.02 -7.70
C GLU A 63 -9.06 8.30 -6.40
N GLU A 64 -9.94 7.38 -5.98
CA GLU A 64 -10.74 7.52 -4.76
C GLU A 64 -9.93 7.30 -3.48
N PHE A 65 -8.76 6.67 -3.60
CA PHE A 65 -7.81 6.44 -2.49
C PHE A 65 -6.75 7.54 -2.36
N VAL A 66 -6.72 8.50 -3.29
CA VAL A 66 -5.82 9.65 -3.21
C VAL A 66 -6.34 10.63 -2.16
N GLU A 67 -5.49 11.00 -1.20
CA GLU A 67 -5.78 12.15 -0.32
C GLU A 67 -5.15 13.42 -0.93
N PRO A 68 -5.94 14.44 -1.29
CA PRO A 68 -5.47 15.63 -2.02
C PRO A 68 -4.79 16.64 -1.09
N TYR A 69 -3.64 16.26 -0.52
CA TYR A 69 -2.83 17.16 0.28
C TYR A 69 -2.31 18.32 -0.60
N PRO A 70 -2.41 19.60 -0.15
CA PRO A 70 -2.00 20.75 -0.97
C PRO A 70 -0.57 20.69 -1.51
N ARG A 71 0.35 20.13 -0.70
CA ARG A 71 1.66 19.68 -1.17
C ARG A 71 1.60 18.16 -1.27
N PRO A 72 1.67 17.59 -2.48
CA PRO A 72 1.68 16.15 -2.67
C PRO A 72 2.74 15.47 -1.81
N GLN A 73 2.34 14.34 -1.24
CA GLN A 73 3.13 13.53 -0.32
C GLN A 73 2.56 12.12 -0.27
N GLU A 74 3.24 11.23 0.46
CA GLU A 74 2.76 9.89 0.74
C GLU A 74 1.33 9.91 1.32
N ASN A 75 0.42 9.13 0.71
CA ASN A 75 -1.00 9.06 1.08
C ASN A 75 -1.62 7.71 0.68
N GLY A 76 -2.85 7.43 1.10
CA GLY A 76 -3.63 6.30 0.57
C GLY A 76 -3.17 4.91 1.01
N ASN A 77 -2.37 4.82 2.08
CA ASN A 77 -2.02 3.55 2.70
C ASN A 77 -3.22 2.96 3.44
N HIS A 78 -3.41 1.64 3.36
CA HIS A 78 -4.36 0.88 4.16
C HIS A 78 -3.59 -0.16 4.97
N HIS A 79 -3.58 0.04 6.28
CA HIS A 79 -2.85 -0.80 7.21
C HIS A 79 -3.61 -2.10 7.52
N ASP A 80 -2.88 -3.15 7.88
CA ASP A 80 -3.44 -4.41 8.38
C ASP A 80 -4.40 -5.11 7.39
N CYS A 81 -4.01 -5.12 6.11
CA CYS A 81 -4.72 -5.80 5.03
C CYS A 81 -4.44 -7.31 5.05
N GLU A 82 -5.50 -8.12 5.04
CA GLU A 82 -5.42 -9.57 4.83
C GLU A 82 -5.21 -9.90 3.35
N TRP A 83 -5.93 -9.18 2.48
CA TRP A 83 -5.83 -9.29 1.04
C TRP A 83 -6.18 -7.98 0.33
N MET A 84 -5.69 -7.85 -0.90
CA MET A 84 -5.98 -6.74 -1.81
C MET A 84 -6.06 -7.28 -3.24
N SER A 85 -6.95 -6.73 -4.04
CA SER A 85 -7.12 -7.13 -5.44
C SER A 85 -7.34 -5.94 -6.36
N LEU A 86 -6.89 -6.09 -7.60
CA LEU A 86 -7.06 -5.14 -8.69
C LEU A 86 -7.65 -5.90 -9.88
N SER A 87 -8.67 -5.34 -10.53
CA SER A 87 -9.26 -5.98 -11.72
C SER A 87 -9.68 -4.98 -12.79
N ASP A 88 -9.71 -5.45 -14.03
CA ASP A 88 -10.28 -4.72 -15.18
C ASP A 88 -11.71 -5.17 -15.53
N GLY A 89 -12.23 -6.17 -14.82
CA GLY A 89 -13.53 -6.79 -15.07
C GLY A 89 -13.41 -8.18 -15.70
N ASP A 90 -12.32 -8.46 -16.43
CA ASP A 90 -12.04 -9.74 -17.08
C ASP A 90 -10.96 -10.53 -16.33
N LEU A 91 -9.93 -9.83 -15.85
CA LEU A 91 -8.81 -10.38 -15.09
C LEU A 91 -8.73 -9.67 -13.73
N ARG A 92 -8.59 -10.47 -12.67
CA ARG A 92 -8.32 -10.02 -11.31
C ARG A 92 -6.96 -10.52 -10.85
N MET A 93 -6.10 -9.61 -10.42
CA MET A 93 -4.89 -9.92 -9.67
C MET A 93 -5.18 -9.76 -8.19
N SER A 94 -4.90 -10.78 -7.37
CA SER A 94 -5.10 -10.72 -5.92
C SER A 94 -3.78 -10.97 -5.19
N PHE A 95 -3.60 -10.32 -4.05
CA PHE A 95 -2.49 -10.45 -3.13
C PHE A 95 -3.04 -10.86 -1.77
N VAL A 96 -2.38 -11.80 -1.10
CA VAL A 96 -2.74 -12.29 0.23
C VAL A 96 -1.50 -12.35 1.12
N GLY A 97 -1.63 -11.86 2.35
CA GLY A 97 -0.58 -11.99 3.34
C GLY A 97 -0.40 -13.43 3.78
N LEU A 98 0.82 -13.97 3.73
CA LEU A 98 1.12 -15.34 4.16
C LEU A 98 1.71 -15.33 5.56
N GLY A 99 0.93 -15.76 6.54
CA GLY A 99 1.31 -15.80 7.96
C GLY A 99 1.14 -14.48 8.72
N ARG A 100 0.93 -13.36 8.00
CA ARG A 100 0.59 -12.04 8.57
C ARG A 100 -0.11 -11.16 7.54
N THR A 101 -0.79 -10.12 8.00
CA THR A 101 -1.31 -9.02 7.20
C THR A 101 -0.20 -8.15 6.61
N PHE A 102 -0.55 -7.25 5.71
CA PHE A 102 0.36 -6.32 5.03
C PHE A 102 -0.25 -4.91 4.93
N ASP A 103 0.54 -3.94 4.54
CA ASP A 103 0.08 -2.58 4.22
C ASP A 103 -0.14 -2.47 2.70
N GLY A 104 -1.35 -2.07 2.30
CA GLY A 104 -1.78 -2.02 0.91
C GLY A 104 -2.04 -0.60 0.43
N GLN A 105 -1.56 -0.25 -0.77
CA GLN A 105 -1.80 1.04 -1.39
C GLN A 105 -1.92 0.87 -2.90
N VAL A 106 -2.86 1.58 -3.53
CA VAL A 106 -2.97 1.66 -4.99
C VAL A 106 -3.26 3.09 -5.40
N LEU A 107 -2.31 3.73 -6.08
CA LEU A 107 -2.45 5.12 -6.52
C LEU A 107 -2.23 5.28 -8.03
N PRO A 108 -2.82 6.30 -8.68
CA PRO A 108 -2.56 6.63 -10.08
C PRO A 108 -1.24 7.40 -10.30
N TYR A 109 -0.40 7.51 -9.26
CA TYR A 109 0.86 8.25 -9.25
C TYR A 109 1.97 7.38 -8.67
N THR A 110 3.19 7.59 -9.17
CA THR A 110 4.41 7.04 -8.58
C THR A 110 4.83 7.82 -7.33
N GLN A 111 5.57 7.18 -6.42
CA GLN A 111 6.15 7.88 -5.27
C GLN A 111 7.09 9.02 -5.70
N GLU A 112 7.78 8.86 -6.83
CA GLU A 112 8.65 9.88 -7.40
C GLU A 112 7.87 11.11 -7.88
N GLU A 113 6.74 10.93 -8.56
CA GLU A 113 5.84 12.02 -8.96
C GLU A 113 5.23 12.73 -7.75
N LEU A 114 4.74 11.97 -6.76
CA LEU A 114 4.20 12.53 -5.51
C LEU A 114 5.25 13.35 -4.75
N ALA A 115 6.50 12.87 -4.68
CA ALA A 115 7.57 13.58 -4.00
C ALA A 115 8.08 14.82 -4.77
N GLY A 116 7.97 14.80 -6.10
CA GLY A 116 8.46 15.86 -6.97
C GLY A 116 7.49 17.03 -7.18
N ALA A 117 6.19 16.81 -7.00
CA ALA A 117 5.17 17.83 -7.23
C ALA A 117 5.15 18.91 -6.13
N GLY A 118 5.03 20.18 -6.55
CA GLY A 118 4.93 21.32 -5.63
C GLY A 118 3.52 21.50 -5.09
N HIS A 119 2.52 21.30 -5.96
CA HIS A 119 1.10 21.42 -5.65
C HIS A 119 0.31 20.25 -6.24
N ASP A 120 -0.87 19.98 -5.69
CA ASP A 120 -1.78 18.93 -6.15
C ASP A 120 -2.20 19.10 -7.62
N CYS A 121 -2.38 20.34 -8.08
CA CYS A 121 -2.70 20.63 -9.48
C CYS A 121 -1.57 20.32 -10.46
N ASP A 122 -0.34 20.10 -9.97
CA ASP A 122 0.82 19.72 -10.79
C ASP A 122 0.86 18.20 -11.07
N LEU A 123 0.00 17.41 -10.40
CA LEU A 123 -0.01 15.96 -10.55
C LEU A 123 -0.70 15.51 -11.84
N GLU A 124 0.06 14.81 -12.67
CA GLU A 124 -0.46 14.10 -13.83
C GLU A 124 -0.46 12.59 -13.58
N ARG A 125 -1.57 11.92 -13.93
CA ARG A 125 -1.68 10.47 -13.77
C ARG A 125 -0.62 9.76 -14.60
N CYS A 126 0.16 8.86 -13.99
CA CYS A 126 1.15 8.07 -14.70
C CYS A 126 0.49 6.98 -15.58
N PRO A 127 1.16 6.36 -16.56
CA PRO A 127 0.58 5.33 -17.43
C PRO A 127 0.10 4.03 -16.74
N TRP A 128 0.16 3.96 -15.41
CA TRP A 128 -0.08 2.76 -14.61
C TRP A 128 -1.01 3.06 -13.44
N ASN A 129 -1.51 2.02 -12.79
CA ASN A 129 -1.88 2.10 -11.36
C ASN A 129 -0.70 1.50 -10.58
N VAL A 130 -0.17 2.24 -9.62
CA VAL A 130 1.00 1.84 -8.82
C VAL A 130 0.49 1.14 -7.57
N ALA A 131 0.65 -0.19 -7.54
CA ALA A 131 0.21 -1.05 -6.46
C ALA A 131 1.40 -1.39 -5.54
N CYS A 132 1.15 -1.29 -4.25
CA CYS A 132 2.11 -1.40 -3.19
C CYS A 132 1.61 -2.43 -2.18
N VAL A 133 2.42 -3.45 -1.92
CA VAL A 133 2.15 -4.51 -0.95
C VAL A 133 3.34 -4.59 0.00
N ASP A 134 3.19 -4.01 1.18
CA ASP A 134 4.29 -3.77 2.11
C ASP A 134 4.20 -4.64 3.36
N TYR A 135 5.35 -5.13 3.81
CA TYR A 135 5.49 -5.71 5.14
C TYR A 135 4.99 -4.73 6.21
N LEU A 136 5.42 -3.47 6.09
CA LEU A 136 5.02 -2.39 6.97
C LEU A 136 5.40 -1.05 6.34
N GLN A 137 4.55 -0.05 6.52
CA GLN A 137 4.90 1.35 6.40
C GLN A 137 5.06 1.96 7.80
N SER A 138 6.17 2.69 8.01
CA SER A 138 6.38 3.43 9.26
C SER A 138 5.28 4.48 9.46
N GLY A 139 5.01 4.81 10.72
CA GLY A 139 3.99 5.80 11.07
C GLY A 139 4.27 7.21 10.54
N VAL A 140 3.23 8.04 10.52
CA VAL A 140 3.30 9.41 10.00
C VAL A 140 4.01 10.34 10.99
N GLY A 141 3.73 10.19 12.28
CA GLY A 141 4.22 11.06 13.33
C GLY A 141 3.78 12.52 13.18
N SER A 142 4.57 13.44 13.75
CA SER A 142 4.30 14.87 13.72
C SER A 142 5.59 15.70 13.70
N ASN A 143 6.68 15.15 13.16
CA ASN A 143 8.03 15.71 13.27
C ASN A 143 8.25 16.99 12.44
N SER A 144 7.22 17.50 11.75
CA SER A 144 7.23 18.84 11.13
C SER A 144 7.25 19.94 12.19
N CYS A 145 6.53 19.75 13.30
CA CYS A 145 6.52 20.61 14.48
C CYS A 145 6.07 19.78 15.70
N GLY A 146 6.93 18.85 16.12
CA GLY A 146 6.61 17.86 17.14
C GLY A 146 7.72 16.85 17.32
N PRO A 147 7.49 15.79 18.11
CA PRO A 147 8.51 14.78 18.37
C PRO A 147 8.82 13.95 17.14
N GLU A 148 10.00 13.32 17.16
CA GLU A 148 10.32 12.22 16.26
C GLU A 148 9.31 11.08 16.42
N LEU A 149 9.06 10.33 15.34
CA LEU A 149 8.15 9.19 15.33
C LEU A 149 8.50 8.23 16.48
N ALA A 150 7.54 7.83 17.31
CA ALA A 150 7.84 6.93 18.43
C ALA A 150 8.36 5.57 17.92
N ARG A 151 9.37 4.99 18.58
CA ARG A 151 10.05 3.75 18.13
C ARG A 151 9.11 2.59 17.81
N ARG A 152 8.01 2.45 18.57
CA ARG A 152 6.98 1.40 18.35
C ARG A 152 6.22 1.51 17.02
N TYR A 153 6.34 2.62 16.31
CA TYR A 153 5.71 2.89 15.02
C TYR A 153 6.71 2.93 13.87
N ARG A 154 7.99 2.58 14.14
CA ARG A 154 9.06 2.53 13.15
C ARG A 154 9.24 1.10 12.65
N LEU A 155 9.51 0.95 11.36
CA LEU A 155 10.11 -0.26 10.82
C LEU A 155 11.61 -0.27 11.17
N ASP A 156 11.91 -0.69 12.40
CA ASP A 156 13.25 -0.64 13.02
C ASP A 156 13.71 -2.03 13.51
N ALA A 157 13.10 -3.10 13.00
CA ALA A 157 13.56 -4.46 13.26
C ALA A 157 14.84 -4.74 12.47
N ASP A 158 15.79 -5.45 13.09
CA ASP A 158 17.04 -5.85 12.44
C ASP A 158 16.79 -7.01 11.47
N ASP A 159 15.98 -7.98 11.89
CA ASP A 159 15.60 -9.13 11.09
C ASP A 159 14.07 -9.23 10.99
N PHE A 160 13.56 -9.43 9.79
CA PHE A 160 12.15 -9.73 9.59
C PHE A 160 11.94 -10.53 8.31
N ARG A 161 10.81 -11.26 8.27
CA ARG A 161 10.39 -12.02 7.10
C ARG A 161 9.08 -11.46 6.57
N PHE A 162 9.02 -11.26 5.26
CA PHE A 162 7.80 -10.88 4.56
C PHE A 162 7.44 -11.94 3.52
N SER A 163 6.22 -12.49 3.63
CA SER A 163 5.70 -13.49 2.71
C SER A 163 4.34 -13.05 2.19
N VAL A 164 4.18 -13.03 0.86
CA VAL A 164 2.96 -12.65 0.17
C VAL A 164 2.69 -13.62 -0.98
N GLY A 165 1.44 -14.07 -1.10
CA GLY A 165 0.98 -14.84 -2.24
C GLY A 165 0.28 -13.93 -3.24
N SER A 166 0.51 -14.15 -4.52
CA SER A 166 -0.25 -13.52 -5.59
C SER A 166 -0.86 -14.56 -6.52
N PHE A 167 -2.05 -14.30 -7.04
CA PHE A 167 -2.67 -15.20 -8.01
C PHE A 167 -3.61 -14.44 -8.96
N PRO A 168 -3.46 -14.66 -10.28
CA PRO A 168 -4.40 -14.16 -11.26
C PRO A 168 -5.64 -15.07 -11.33
N ARG A 169 -6.82 -14.47 -11.51
CA ARG A 169 -8.06 -15.18 -11.83
C ARG A 169 -8.83 -14.48 -12.93
N PHE A 170 -9.31 -15.24 -13.90
CA PHE A 170 -10.31 -14.74 -14.84
C PHE A 170 -11.63 -14.56 -14.10
N CYS A 171 -12.22 -13.39 -14.21
CA CYS A 171 -13.57 -13.10 -13.76
C CYS A 171 -14.54 -13.84 -14.69
N VAL A 172 -15.25 -14.82 -14.16
CA VAL A 172 -16.32 -15.49 -14.91
C VAL A 172 -17.56 -14.60 -14.79
N PRO A 173 -18.25 -14.22 -15.88
CA PRO A 173 -19.50 -13.49 -15.78
C PRO A 173 -20.51 -14.27 -14.93
N GLU A 174 -21.18 -13.61 -14.00
CA GLU A 174 -22.38 -14.17 -13.38
C GLU A 174 -23.43 -14.39 -14.50
N LEU A 175 -23.90 -15.62 -14.65
CA LEU A 175 -24.95 -16.02 -15.62
C LEU A 175 -26.33 -15.53 -15.18
#